data_AF-A0A8S2XM88-F1
#
_entry.id   AF-A0A8S2XM88-F1
#
_cell.length_a   1.000
_cell.length_b   1.000
_cell.length_c   1.000
_cell.angle_alpha   90.00
_cell.angle_beta   90.00
_cell.angle_gamma   90.00
#
_symmetry.space_group_name_H-M   'P 1'
#
loop_
_entity.id
_entity.type
_entity.pdbx_description
1 polymer ?
#
loop_
_entity_poly.entity_id
_entity_poly.type
_entity_poly.pdbx_seq_one_letter_code
_entity_poly.pdbx_strand_id
1 'polypeptide(L)'
;MVGFTMFQHVDARLQQIMRIKKPFGGISVIVLGDFNQLRPVGDKYIFQFNNSYNALVDNSLYNIAKGTISLEDINLLKSRIVSTKNLGMIEDAIMIFRSKAEVDAYNTKVLASLKTEGATANAYDFCVGDELASIKEKVLSNVKNLKTTET
;
A
#
# COMPACT_ATOMS: atom_id res chain seq x y z
N MET A 1 -3.15 -0.14 -5.45
CA MET A 1 -3.00 0.95 -4.44
C MET A 1 -3.29 2.34 -5.03
N VAL A 2 -4.39 2.54 -5.75
CA VAL A 2 -4.88 3.86 -6.18
C VAL A 2 -6.35 3.93 -5.83
N GLY A 3 -6.73 4.94 -5.06
CA GLY A 3 -8.10 5.13 -4.62
C GLY A 3 -8.95 5.95 -5.58
N PHE A 4 -10.26 5.86 -5.41
CA PHE A 4 -11.25 6.53 -6.25
C PHE A 4 -11.08 8.04 -6.27
N THR A 5 -10.92 8.62 -5.09
CA THR A 5 -10.83 10.06 -4.93
C THR A 5 -9.57 10.59 -5.61
N MET A 6 -8.43 9.90 -5.44
CA MET A 6 -7.18 10.24 -6.13
C MET A 6 -7.33 10.17 -7.65
N PHE A 7 -7.94 9.10 -8.17
CA PHE A 7 -8.08 8.90 -9.61
C PHE A 7 -8.97 9.97 -10.27
N GLN A 8 -10.05 10.37 -9.59
CA GLN A 8 -10.91 11.47 -10.04
C GLN A 8 -10.19 12.82 -10.01
N HIS A 9 -9.39 13.10 -8.98
CA HIS A 9 -8.61 14.34 -8.93
C HIS A 9 -7.62 14.45 -10.10
N VAL A 10 -6.97 13.35 -10.47
CA VAL A 10 -6.06 13.32 -11.62
C VAL A 10 -6.81 13.64 -12.91
N ASP A 11 -7.95 12.99 -13.16
CA ASP A 11 -8.80 13.28 -14.33
C ASP A 11 -9.22 14.76 -14.37
N ALA A 12 -9.78 15.27 -13.27
CA ALA A 12 -10.26 16.64 -13.19
C ALA A 12 -9.14 17.68 -13.43
N ARG A 13 -7.93 17.45 -12.88
CA ARG A 13 -6.79 18.34 -13.11
C ARG A 13 -6.31 18.31 -14.55
N LEU A 14 -6.28 17.14 -15.18
CA LEU A 14 -5.90 17.04 -16.59
C LEU A 14 -6.91 17.72 -17.51
N GLN A 15 -8.20 17.60 -17.23
CA GLN A 15 -9.24 18.33 -17.97
C GLN A 15 -9.06 19.86 -17.85
N GLN A 16 -8.72 20.35 -16.66
CA GLN A 16 -8.48 21.78 -16.43
C GLN A 16 -7.23 22.29 -17.17
N ILE A 17 -6.12 21.56 -17.07
CA ILE A 17 -4.85 21.93 -17.70
C ILE A 17 -4.97 21.91 -19.22
N MET A 18 -5.54 20.83 -19.77
CA MET A 18 -5.68 20.66 -21.22
C MET A 18 -6.82 21.51 -21.78
N ARG A 19 -7.67 22.11 -20.93
CA ARG A 19 -8.89 22.83 -21.29
C ARG A 19 -9.83 21.99 -22.18
N ILE A 20 -9.84 20.68 -21.98
CA ILE A 20 -10.59 19.71 -22.76
C ILE A 20 -11.41 18.86 -21.78
N LYS A 21 -12.75 18.86 -21.93
CA LYS A 21 -13.68 18.08 -21.09
C LYS A 21 -13.81 16.60 -21.52
N LYS A 22 -12.76 16.02 -22.10
CA LYS A 22 -12.68 14.59 -22.37
C LYS A 22 -12.00 13.91 -21.18
N PRO A 23 -12.25 12.61 -20.91
CA PRO A 23 -11.52 11.87 -19.89
C PRO A 23 -10.01 12.11 -20.00
N PHE A 24 -9.38 12.39 -18.86
CA PHE A 24 -7.97 12.73 -18.69
C PHE A 24 -7.47 13.86 -19.61
N GLY A 25 -8.34 14.83 -19.92
CA GLY A 25 -8.00 15.92 -20.83
C GLY A 25 -7.74 15.47 -22.27
N GLY A 26 -8.22 14.29 -22.65
CA GLY A 26 -7.99 13.68 -23.98
C GLY A 26 -6.66 12.93 -24.11
N ILE A 27 -5.92 12.73 -23.02
CA ILE A 27 -4.67 11.96 -23.00
C ILE A 27 -4.99 10.47 -23.05
N SER A 28 -4.19 9.71 -23.81
CA SER A 28 -4.26 8.24 -23.77
C SER A 28 -3.68 7.73 -22.46
N VAL A 29 -4.49 7.00 -21.68
CA VAL A 29 -4.11 6.46 -20.38
C VAL A 29 -4.14 4.93 -20.42
N ILE A 30 -3.03 4.30 -20.06
CA ILE A 30 -2.91 2.86 -19.88
C ILE A 30 -2.75 2.59 -18.38
N VAL A 31 -3.68 1.81 -17.80
CA VAL A 31 -3.66 1.44 -16.38
C VAL A 31 -3.32 -0.04 -16.26
N LEU A 32 -2.28 -0.36 -15.49
CA LEU A 32 -1.86 -1.73 -15.20
C LEU A 32 -1.84 -1.95 -13.68
N GLY A 33 -2.27 -3.13 -13.23
CA GLY A 33 -2.24 -3.52 -11.83
C GLY A 33 -2.94 -4.86 -11.58
N ASP A 34 -2.74 -5.40 -10.38
CA ASP A 34 -3.44 -6.60 -9.90
C ASP A 34 -4.53 -6.18 -8.91
N PHE A 35 -5.77 -6.52 -9.24
CA PHE A 35 -6.96 -6.10 -8.50
C PHE A 35 -7.34 -7.01 -7.34
N ASN A 36 -6.71 -8.17 -7.23
CA ASN A 36 -6.90 -9.10 -6.12
C ASN A 36 -5.87 -8.87 -4.99
N GLN A 37 -4.97 -7.89 -5.15
CA GLN A 37 -4.02 -7.46 -4.12
C GLN A 37 -4.66 -6.46 -3.15
N LEU A 38 -3.81 -5.80 -2.34
CA LEU A 38 -4.25 -4.86 -1.32
C LEU A 38 -5.04 -3.69 -1.92
N ARG A 39 -6.20 -3.45 -1.31
CA ARG A 39 -7.05 -2.30 -1.60
C ARG A 39 -6.34 -0.99 -1.23
N PRO A 40 -6.77 0.14 -1.81
CA PRO A 40 -6.28 1.46 -1.42
C PRO A 40 -6.45 1.70 0.08
N VAL A 41 -5.44 2.31 0.70
CA VAL A 41 -5.47 2.64 2.13
C VAL A 41 -6.31 3.89 2.32
N GLY A 42 -7.39 3.80 3.09
CA GLY A 42 -8.21 4.97 3.46
C GLY A 42 -9.03 5.59 2.33
N ASP A 43 -9.14 4.93 1.17
CA ASP A 43 -9.94 5.41 0.03
C ASP A 43 -10.77 4.27 -0.57
N LYS A 44 -11.82 4.64 -1.31
CA LYS A 44 -12.70 3.67 -1.96
C LYS A 44 -11.95 2.99 -3.09
N TYR A 45 -12.25 1.70 -3.24
CA TYR A 45 -11.69 0.91 -4.32
C TYR A 45 -12.42 1.21 -5.64
N ILE A 46 -11.66 1.43 -6.71
CA ILE A 46 -12.18 1.87 -8.02
C ILE A 46 -12.74 0.73 -8.88
N PHE A 47 -12.39 -0.52 -8.56
CA PHE A 47 -12.80 -1.70 -9.33
C PHE A 47 -13.59 -2.65 -8.44
N GLN A 48 -14.88 -2.39 -8.26
CA GLN A 48 -15.79 -3.34 -7.64
C GLN A 48 -16.66 -3.96 -8.74
N PHE A 49 -16.40 -5.23 -9.09
CA PHE A 49 -17.30 -5.99 -9.96
C PHE A 49 -17.42 -7.45 -9.53
N ASN A 50 -18.67 -7.89 -9.34
CA ASN A 50 -19.11 -9.28 -9.50
C ASN A 50 -18.82 -9.72 -10.93
N ASN A 51 -18.16 -10.86 -11.13
CA ASN A 51 -18.33 -11.71 -12.31
C ASN A 51 -17.65 -13.09 -12.14
N SER A 52 -18.27 -14.09 -12.77
CA SER A 52 -18.01 -15.53 -12.61
C SER A 52 -17.12 -16.08 -13.74
N TYR A 53 -15.84 -16.37 -13.47
CA TYR A 53 -15.01 -17.18 -14.38
C TYR A 53 -13.95 -17.97 -13.61
N ASN A 54 -14.24 -19.20 -13.19
CA ASN A 54 -13.29 -20.10 -12.49
C ASN A 54 -13.00 -21.34 -13.33
N ALA A 55 -11.97 -21.28 -14.17
CA ALA A 55 -11.21 -22.43 -14.63
C ALA A 55 -9.91 -21.87 -15.21
N LEU A 56 -8.77 -22.54 -15.01
CA LEU A 56 -7.46 -22.27 -15.62
C LEU A 56 -6.45 -21.40 -14.82
N VAL A 57 -6.16 -21.69 -13.54
CA VAL A 57 -4.84 -21.42 -12.94
C VAL A 57 -4.62 -22.38 -11.76
N ASP A 58 -3.37 -22.82 -11.52
CA ASP A 58 -2.95 -23.63 -10.37
C ASP A 58 -3.62 -23.19 -9.04
N ASN A 59 -4.26 -24.16 -8.41
CA ASN A 59 -5.53 -23.94 -7.71
C ASN A 59 -5.43 -23.12 -6.42
N SER A 60 -4.46 -23.34 -5.52
CA SER A 60 -4.58 -22.80 -4.16
C SER A 60 -4.39 -21.29 -4.03
N LEU A 61 -3.37 -20.71 -4.67
CA LEU A 61 -3.09 -19.26 -4.59
C LEU A 61 -4.10 -18.45 -5.42
N TYR A 62 -4.52 -18.99 -6.56
CA TYR A 62 -5.57 -18.41 -7.37
C TYR A 62 -6.92 -18.40 -6.65
N ASN A 63 -7.27 -19.52 -6.01
CA ASN A 63 -8.46 -19.64 -5.17
C ASN A 63 -8.45 -18.65 -4.01
N ILE A 64 -7.30 -18.43 -3.38
CA ILE A 64 -7.13 -17.39 -2.35
C ILE A 64 -7.36 -15.99 -2.94
N ALA A 65 -6.74 -15.68 -4.08
CA ALA A 65 -6.93 -14.40 -4.76
C ALA A 65 -8.41 -14.13 -5.11
N LYS A 66 -9.19 -15.19 -5.34
CA LYS A 66 -10.63 -15.13 -5.61
C LYS A 66 -11.54 -15.24 -4.39
N GLY A 67 -10.99 -15.58 -3.23
CA GLY A 67 -11.77 -15.85 -2.02
C GLY A 67 -12.53 -17.17 -2.04
N THR A 68 -12.17 -18.13 -2.91
CA THR A 68 -12.81 -19.45 -3.03
C THR A 68 -11.86 -20.56 -2.59
N ILE A 69 -11.47 -20.58 -1.31
CA ILE A 69 -10.49 -21.53 -0.77
C ILE A 69 -11.12 -22.90 -0.41
N SER A 70 -10.56 -24.01 -0.89
CA SER A 70 -11.02 -25.36 -0.51
C SER A 70 -10.41 -25.86 0.80
N LEU A 71 -10.90 -26.98 1.34
CA LEU A 71 -10.31 -27.61 2.51
C LEU A 71 -8.91 -28.17 2.22
N GLU A 72 -8.69 -28.71 1.02
CA GLU A 72 -7.38 -29.16 0.53
C GLU A 72 -6.40 -27.99 0.47
N ASP A 73 -6.83 -26.83 -0.03
CA ASP A 73 -6.02 -25.61 -0.07
C ASP A 73 -5.59 -25.18 1.35
N ILE A 74 -6.53 -25.21 2.32
CA ILE A 74 -6.24 -24.89 3.71
C ILE A 74 -5.24 -25.89 4.30
N ASN A 75 -5.43 -27.19 4.07
CA ASN A 75 -4.53 -28.23 4.57
C ASN A 75 -3.14 -28.10 3.97
N LEU A 76 -3.05 -27.78 2.68
CA LEU A 76 -1.82 -27.53 1.96
C LEU A 76 -1.09 -26.28 2.47
N LEU A 77 -1.80 -25.22 2.86
CA LEU A 77 -1.18 -24.05 3.50
C LEU A 77 -0.70 -24.37 4.92
N LYS A 78 -1.53 -25.08 5.70
CA LYS A 78 -1.19 -25.46 7.09
C LYS A 78 0.00 -26.40 7.15
N SER A 79 0.19 -27.29 6.18
CA SER A 79 1.37 -28.16 6.12
C SER A 79 2.69 -27.41 5.93
N ARG A 80 2.64 -26.15 5.49
CA ARG A 80 3.80 -25.25 5.31
C ARG A 80 4.04 -24.32 6.50
N ILE A 81 3.23 -24.41 7.56
CA ILE A 81 3.46 -23.66 8.80
C ILE A 81 4.65 -24.28 9.52
N VAL A 82 5.72 -23.51 9.68
CA VAL A 82 6.91 -23.90 10.44
C VAL A 82 6.79 -23.40 11.88
N SER A 83 7.17 -24.23 12.85
CA SER A 83 7.21 -23.83 14.26
C SER A 83 8.22 -22.71 14.48
N THR A 84 7.87 -21.75 15.33
CA THR A 84 8.76 -20.65 15.75
C THR A 84 10.05 -21.12 16.43
N LYS A 85 10.11 -22.38 16.89
CA LYS A 85 11.33 -23.00 17.45
C LYS A 85 12.36 -23.38 16.39
N ASN A 86 11.93 -23.60 15.15
CA ASN A 86 12.80 -23.98 14.02
C ASN A 86 13.15 -22.77 13.13
N LEU A 87 12.93 -21.55 13.62
CA LEU A 87 13.13 -20.33 12.84
C LEU A 87 14.60 -20.11 12.45
N GLY A 88 15.55 -20.67 13.21
CA GLY A 88 16.97 -20.68 12.86
C GLY A 88 17.31 -21.49 11.60
N MET A 89 16.38 -22.30 11.08
CA MET A 89 16.55 -22.96 9.77
C MET A 89 16.21 -22.05 8.58
N ILE A 90 15.73 -20.84 8.86
CA ILE A 90 15.22 -19.88 7.89
C ILE A 90 15.90 -18.51 8.11
N GLU A 91 17.17 -18.51 8.54
CA GLU A 91 17.91 -17.28 8.88
C GLU A 91 18.00 -16.30 7.69
N ASP A 92 18.01 -16.81 6.46
CA ASP A 92 18.15 -15.99 5.25
C ASP A 92 16.81 -15.57 4.60
N ALA A 93 15.64 -15.98 5.12
CA ALA A 93 14.39 -15.63 4.45
C ALA A 93 13.85 -14.26 4.88
N ILE A 94 13.17 -13.61 3.92
CA ILE A 94 12.44 -12.38 4.15
C ILE A 94 11.17 -12.67 4.94
N MET A 95 11.06 -12.06 6.11
CA MET A 95 9.87 -12.16 6.96
C MET A 95 8.86 -11.06 6.63
N ILE A 96 7.63 -11.45 6.34
CA ILE A 96 6.52 -10.52 6.02
C ILE A 96 5.59 -10.42 7.24
N PHE A 97 5.33 -9.20 7.69
CA PHE A 97 4.45 -8.91 8.82
C PHE A 97 3.26 -8.05 8.42
N ARG A 98 2.21 -8.05 9.25
CA ARG A 98 0.99 -7.28 9.00
C ARG A 98 1.18 -5.80 9.29
N SER A 99 1.97 -5.44 10.30
CA SER A 99 2.14 -4.07 10.77
C SER A 99 3.60 -3.63 10.83
N LYS A 100 3.82 -2.32 10.70
CA LYS A 100 5.15 -1.71 10.85
C LYS A 100 5.75 -1.97 12.23
N ALA A 101 4.94 -1.90 13.29
CA ALA A 101 5.40 -2.19 14.65
C ALA A 101 5.96 -3.61 14.81
N GLU A 102 5.35 -4.61 14.15
CA GLU A 102 5.88 -5.99 14.15
C GLU A 102 7.19 -6.09 13.35
N VAL A 103 7.27 -5.40 12.21
CA VAL A 103 8.52 -5.30 11.42
C VAL A 103 9.65 -4.69 12.27
N ASP A 104 9.38 -3.56 12.93
CA ASP A 104 10.38 -2.84 13.73
C ASP A 104 10.85 -3.69 14.92
N ALA A 105 9.92 -4.35 15.61
CA ALA A 105 10.24 -5.25 16.71
C ALA A 105 11.10 -6.44 16.26
N TYR A 106 10.77 -7.06 15.13
CA TYR A 106 11.54 -8.16 14.57
C TYR A 106 12.93 -7.71 14.11
N ASN A 107 13.01 -6.64 13.32
CA ASN A 107 14.27 -6.11 12.80
C ASN A 107 15.21 -5.66 13.92
N THR A 108 14.70 -5.00 14.96
CA THR A 108 15.49 -4.60 16.13
C THR A 108 16.11 -5.82 16.82
N LYS A 109 15.33 -6.90 16.97
CA LYS A 109 15.81 -8.16 17.56
C LYS A 109 16.89 -8.82 16.70
N VAL A 110 16.68 -8.87 15.38
CA VAL A 110 17.65 -9.45 14.44
C VAL A 110 18.95 -8.65 14.45
N LEU A 111 18.90 -7.33 14.31
CA LEU A 111 20.08 -6.46 14.34
C LEU A 111 20.86 -6.58 15.65
N ALA A 112 20.18 -6.65 16.80
CA ALA A 112 20.84 -6.83 18.10
C ALA A 112 21.52 -8.20 18.27
N SER A 113 21.13 -9.20 17.47
CA SER A 113 21.74 -10.54 17.51
C SER A 113 23.03 -10.66 16.68
N LEU A 114 23.28 -9.72 15.78
CA LEU A 114 24.46 -9.72 14.91
C LEU A 114 25.72 -9.36 15.71
N LYS A 115 26.77 -10.17 15.56
CA LYS A 115 28.07 -9.98 16.23
C LYS A 115 29.06 -9.22 15.34
N THR A 116 28.59 -8.15 14.70
CA THR A 116 29.36 -7.35 13.75
C THR A 116 29.28 -5.88 14.11
N GLU A 117 30.14 -5.05 13.52
CA GLU A 117 30.01 -3.61 13.64
C GLU A 117 28.70 -3.11 13.02
N GLY A 118 28.10 -2.11 13.65
CA GLY A 118 26.92 -1.42 13.14
C GLY A 118 27.30 -0.04 12.62
N ALA A 119 26.59 0.44 11.61
CA ALA A 119 26.68 1.80 11.11
C ALA A 119 25.30 2.44 11.12
N THR A 120 25.26 3.74 11.43
CA THR A 120 24.03 4.55 11.37
C THR A 120 24.14 5.55 10.22
N ALA A 121 23.08 5.69 9.44
CA ALA A 121 22.97 6.67 8.37
C ALA A 121 21.74 7.54 8.64
N ASN A 122 21.97 8.70 9.27
CA ASN A 122 20.90 9.63 9.60
C ASN A 122 20.54 10.47 8.36
N ALA A 123 19.26 10.58 8.04
CA ALA A 123 18.76 11.48 7.01
C ALA A 123 18.74 12.93 7.54
N TYR A 124 19.14 13.89 6.71
CA TYR A 124 19.08 15.33 6.99
C TYR A 124 18.25 16.02 5.92
N ASP A 125 16.98 16.24 6.20
CA ASP A 125 16.03 16.85 5.26
C ASP A 125 15.80 18.33 5.62
N PHE A 126 15.85 19.22 4.62
CA PHE A 126 15.48 20.63 4.75
C PHE A 126 14.62 21.08 3.58
N CYS A 127 13.58 21.87 3.85
CA CYS A 127 12.73 22.49 2.82
C CYS A 127 13.13 23.96 2.63
N VAL A 128 13.55 24.34 1.44
CA VAL A 128 13.83 25.74 1.10
C VAL A 128 12.49 26.43 0.81
N GLY A 129 12.17 27.48 1.57
CA GLY A 129 10.88 28.20 1.49
C GLY A 129 9.87 27.84 2.58
N ASP A 130 10.27 27.05 3.58
CA ASP A 130 9.47 26.85 4.78
C ASP A 130 9.38 28.16 5.57
N GLU A 131 8.22 28.83 5.50
CA GLU A 131 7.90 29.94 6.39
C GLU A 131 8.01 29.50 7.87
N LEU A 132 8.22 30.47 8.77
CA LEU A 132 8.24 30.26 10.22
C LEU A 132 7.11 29.31 10.64
N ALA A 133 7.44 28.31 11.48
CA ALA A 133 6.50 27.30 11.97
C ALA A 133 5.18 27.90 12.51
N SER A 134 5.25 29.12 13.08
CA SER A 134 4.09 29.89 13.55
C SER A 134 3.10 30.26 12.45
N ILE A 135 3.55 30.53 11.22
CA ILE A 135 2.67 30.85 10.09
C ILE A 135 1.99 29.58 9.59
N LYS A 136 2.73 28.45 9.52
CA LYS A 136 2.15 27.14 9.19
C LYS A 136 1.05 26.73 10.17
N GLU A 137 1.28 26.88 11.48
CA GLU A 137 0.26 26.56 12.49
C GLU A 137 -0.98 27.43 12.32
N LYS A 138 -0.80 28.73 12.02
CA LYS A 138 -1.88 29.68 11.78
C LYS A 138 -2.68 29.36 10.50
N VAL A 139 -1.99 28.96 9.43
CA VAL A 139 -2.64 28.52 8.19
C VAL A 139 -3.38 27.20 8.40
N LEU A 140 -2.78 26.22 9.08
CA LEU A 140 -3.43 24.95 9.41
C LEU A 140 -4.67 25.15 10.29
N SER A 141 -4.63 26.05 11.28
CA SER A 141 -5.80 26.35 12.11
C SER A 141 -6.95 26.97 11.31
N ASN A 142 -6.62 27.77 10.30
CA ASN A 142 -7.61 28.41 9.43
C ASN A 142 -8.22 27.41 8.44
N VAL A 143 -7.41 26.52 7.87
CA VAL A 143 -7.86 25.50 6.91
C VAL A 143 -8.74 24.43 7.58
N LYS A 144 -8.53 24.13 8.86
CA LYS A 144 -9.41 23.21 9.62
C LYS A 144 -10.88 23.62 9.64
N ASN A 145 -11.18 24.90 9.42
CA ASN A 145 -12.54 25.44 9.45
C ASN A 145 -13.15 25.61 8.05
N LEU A 146 -12.41 25.30 6.98
CA LEU A 146 -12.94 25.37 5.61
C LEU A 146 -13.77 24.13 5.30
N LYS A 147 -14.89 24.33 4.62
CA LYS A 147 -15.69 23.21 4.09
C LYS A 147 -14.90 22.56 2.95
N THR A 148 -14.96 21.24 2.85
CA THR A 148 -14.20 20.41 1.88
C THR A 148 -14.41 20.81 0.41
N THR A 149 -15.44 21.59 0.10
CA THR A 149 -15.73 22.14 -1.22
C THR A 149 -14.92 23.39 -1.59
N GLU A 150 -14.11 23.94 -0.68
CA GLU A 150 -13.36 25.21 -0.87
C GLU A 150 -11.83 25.04 -0.85
N THR A 151 -11.34 23.82 -0.81
CA THR A 151 -9.92 23.43 -1.05
C THR A 151 -9.79 22.71 -2.38
#